data_AF-A0A7D6E125-F1
#
_entry.id   AF-A0A7D6E125-F1
#
_cell.length_a   1.000
_cell.length_b   1.000
_cell.length_c   1.000
_cell.angle_alpha   90.00
_cell.angle_beta   90.00
_cell.angle_gamma   90.00
#
_symmetry.space_group_name_H-M   'P 1'
#
loop_
_entity.id
_entity.type
_entity.pdbx_description
1 polymer ?
#
loop_
_entity_poly.entity_id
_entity_poly.type
_entity_poly.pdbx_seq_one_letter_code
_entity_poly.pdbx_strand_id
1 'polypeptide(L)'
;MPGRRGRTQVSTQTETAEPVSPGSPRKRRPPRTLYRGDPGMWAWVLHRISGATIFFFLFVHVLDAAVLRVSPQAYNQVLATYKTPIVSLMEYGLVGAVLFHALNGIRIILIDFWSEGPRHQRTMLWVVAVAFLIPLVMAGVVIGIHVSEHLR
;
A
#
# COMPACT_ATOMS: atom_id res chain seq x y z
N MET A 1 -7.60 44.32 58.79
CA MET A 1 -7.19 43.02 59.39
C MET A 1 -8.13 42.72 60.56
N PRO A 2 -8.59 41.49 60.85
CA PRO A 2 -8.79 40.23 60.08
C PRO A 2 -10.32 39.87 60.06
N GLY A 3 -10.90 38.92 59.33
CA GLY A 3 -10.52 37.56 58.94
C GLY A 3 -11.58 36.58 59.48
N ARG A 4 -12.57 36.17 58.65
CA ARG A 4 -13.53 35.11 59.01
C ARG A 4 -13.22 33.86 58.19
N ARG A 5 -12.43 32.94 58.76
CA ARG A 5 -12.21 31.58 58.22
C ARG A 5 -13.32 30.67 58.73
N GLY A 6 -14.17 30.20 57.83
CA GLY A 6 -15.09 29.10 58.09
C GLY A 6 -14.29 27.80 58.22
N ARG A 7 -14.44 27.15 59.37
CA ARG A 7 -13.81 25.88 59.74
C ARG A 7 -14.59 24.75 59.07
N THR A 8 -14.04 24.11 58.04
CA THR A 8 -14.56 22.88 57.46
C THR A 8 -14.43 21.75 58.49
N GLN A 9 -15.55 21.22 58.96
CA GLN A 9 -15.57 19.99 59.76
C GLN A 9 -15.35 18.80 58.83
N VAL A 10 -14.30 18.03 59.07
CA VAL A 10 -14.13 16.69 58.49
C VAL A 10 -14.85 15.72 59.42
N SER A 11 -16.01 15.23 58.99
CA SER A 11 -16.72 14.14 59.68
C SER A 11 -16.16 12.81 59.16
N THR A 12 -15.39 12.13 60.02
CA THR A 12 -14.97 10.75 59.79
C THR A 12 -16.19 9.85 59.97
N GLN A 13 -16.75 9.37 58.86
CA GLN A 13 -17.70 8.24 58.89
C GLN A 13 -16.92 6.95 58.63
N THR A 14 -16.91 6.09 59.65
CA THR A 14 -16.51 4.70 59.57
C THR A 14 -17.55 3.95 58.76
N GLU A 15 -17.26 3.64 57.50
CA GLU A 15 -18.09 2.75 56.69
C GLU A 15 -17.51 1.33 56.75
N THR A 16 -18.32 0.44 57.29
CA THR A 16 -18.08 -0.98 57.54
C THR A 16 -17.76 -1.71 56.22
N ALA A 17 -16.60 -2.35 56.14
CA ALA A 17 -16.22 -3.14 54.96
C ALA A 17 -17.04 -4.45 54.90
N GLU A 18 -17.96 -4.55 53.93
CA GLU A 18 -18.57 -5.83 53.55
C GLU A 18 -17.56 -6.71 52.78
N PRO A 19 -17.56 -8.04 52.96
CA PRO A 19 -16.68 -8.92 52.21
C PRO A 19 -17.17 -9.07 50.76
N VAL A 20 -16.48 -8.42 49.82
CA VAL A 20 -16.69 -8.59 48.39
C VAL A 20 -16.35 -10.03 47.99
N SER A 21 -17.36 -10.80 47.61
CA SER A 21 -17.20 -12.15 47.06
C SER A 21 -16.48 -12.08 45.69
N PRO A 22 -15.42 -12.87 45.43
CA PRO A 22 -14.70 -12.79 44.16
C PRO A 22 -15.53 -13.45 43.06
N GLY A 23 -16.16 -12.63 42.22
CA GLY A 23 -16.88 -13.07 41.03
C GLY A 23 -15.95 -13.83 40.06
N SER A 24 -16.46 -14.94 39.53
CA SER A 24 -15.79 -15.84 38.58
C SER A 24 -15.15 -15.07 37.40
N PRO A 25 -13.89 -15.36 37.01
CA PRO A 25 -13.24 -14.67 35.91
C PRO A 25 -13.91 -15.03 34.59
N ARG A 26 -14.65 -14.07 34.01
CA ARG A 26 -15.27 -14.22 32.69
C ARG A 26 -14.16 -14.42 31.65
N LYS A 27 -14.00 -15.67 31.18
CA LYS A 27 -13.01 -16.08 30.19
C LYS A 27 -13.17 -15.24 28.91
N ARG A 28 -12.35 -14.20 28.75
CA ARG A 28 -12.31 -13.37 27.54
C ARG A 28 -11.81 -14.25 26.40
N ARG A 29 -12.73 -14.72 25.55
CA ARG A 29 -12.36 -15.36 24.28
C ARG A 29 -11.64 -14.31 23.44
N PRO A 30 -10.40 -14.57 22.94
CA PRO A 30 -9.73 -13.62 22.08
C PRO A 30 -10.58 -13.42 20.82
N PRO A 31 -10.86 -12.17 20.41
CA PRO A 31 -11.63 -11.94 19.22
C PRO A 31 -10.80 -12.40 18.02
N ARG A 32 -11.12 -13.57 17.48
CA ARG A 32 -10.61 -14.04 16.19
C ARG A 32 -11.38 -13.29 15.10
N THR A 33 -11.04 -12.02 14.91
CA THR A 33 -11.57 -11.24 13.79
C THR A 33 -10.57 -11.33 12.65
N LEU A 34 -10.89 -12.12 11.62
CA LEU A 34 -10.26 -11.94 10.32
C LEU A 34 -10.56 -10.50 9.89
N TYR A 35 -9.53 -9.66 9.80
CA TYR A 35 -9.66 -8.28 9.34
C TYR A 35 -10.28 -8.32 7.94
N ARG A 36 -11.52 -7.84 7.81
CA ARG A 36 -12.15 -7.64 6.50
C ARG A 36 -11.43 -6.45 5.87
N GLY A 37 -10.38 -6.76 5.10
CA GLY A 37 -9.48 -5.81 4.46
C GLY A 37 -10.22 -4.63 3.85
N ASP A 38 -10.12 -3.45 4.45
CA ASP A 38 -10.59 -2.23 3.80
C ASP A 38 -9.84 -2.07 2.46
N PRO A 39 -10.49 -1.65 1.36
CA PRO A 39 -9.81 -1.44 0.08
C PRO A 39 -8.57 -0.55 0.18
N GLY A 40 -8.54 0.38 1.15
CA GLY A 40 -7.37 1.19 1.46
C GLY A 40 -6.18 0.38 2.00
N MET A 41 -6.41 -0.67 2.80
CA MET A 41 -5.34 -1.54 3.31
C MET A 41 -4.68 -2.31 2.16
N TRP A 42 -5.48 -2.86 1.24
CA TRP A 42 -4.95 -3.54 0.06
C TRP A 42 -4.16 -2.59 -0.84
N ALA A 43 -4.67 -1.38 -1.07
CA ALA A 43 -3.95 -0.37 -1.85
C ALA A 43 -2.59 -0.02 -1.22
N TRP A 44 -2.51 0.02 0.11
CA TRP A 44 -1.25 0.21 0.83
C TRP A 44 -0.29 -0.97 0.67
N VAL A 45 -0.76 -2.21 0.78
CA VAL A 45 0.08 -3.41 0.57
C VAL A 45 0.65 -3.39 -0.84
N LEU A 46 -0.21 -3.19 -1.84
CA LEU A 46 0.19 -3.13 -3.25
C LEU A 46 1.17 -2.01 -3.52
N HIS A 47 1.06 -0.87 -2.84
CA HIS A 47 1.98 0.26 -3.05
C HIS A 47 3.40 -0.06 -2.58
N ARG A 48 3.52 -0.79 -1.46
CA ARG A 48 4.81 -1.27 -0.96
C ARG A 48 5.41 -2.34 -1.85
N ILE A 49 4.60 -3.32 -2.26
CA ILE A 49 5.07 -4.40 -3.14
C ILE A 49 5.54 -3.82 -4.47
N SER A 50 4.72 -2.98 -5.12
CA SER A 50 5.11 -2.31 -6.37
C SER A 50 6.37 -1.46 -6.21
N GLY A 51 6.50 -0.70 -5.13
CA GLY A 51 7.71 0.10 -4.86
C GLY A 51 8.97 -0.77 -4.73
N ALA A 52 8.88 -1.89 -3.99
CA ALA A 52 9.98 -2.83 -3.85
C ALA A 52 10.32 -3.49 -5.21
N THR A 53 9.33 -3.92 -5.99
CA THR A 53 9.51 -4.46 -7.34
C THR A 53 10.23 -3.46 -8.24
N ILE A 54 9.80 -2.20 -8.26
CA ILE A 54 10.41 -1.14 -9.07
C ILE A 54 11.86 -0.88 -8.63
N PHE A 55 12.12 -0.83 -7.33
CA PHE A 55 13.48 -0.65 -6.80
C PHE A 55 14.44 -1.74 -7.30
N PHE A 56 14.08 -3.01 -7.17
CA PHE A 56 14.92 -4.11 -7.65
C PHE A 56 15.01 -4.16 -9.18
N PHE A 57 13.91 -3.84 -9.88
CA PHE A 57 13.94 -3.67 -11.32
C PHE A 57 14.97 -2.60 -11.73
N LEU A 58 14.93 -1.42 -11.12
CA LEU A 58 15.86 -0.33 -11.42
C LEU A 58 17.31 -0.72 -11.13
N PHE A 59 17.58 -1.49 -10.07
CA PHE A 59 18.92 -2.00 -9.79
C PHE A 59 19.45 -2.86 -10.95
N VAL A 60 18.71 -3.89 -11.35
CA VAL A 60 19.10 -4.78 -12.47
C VAL A 60 19.15 -4.00 -13.80
N HIS A 61 18.19 -3.10 -14.01
CA HIS A 61 18.07 -2.31 -15.23
C HIS A 61 19.28 -1.39 -15.45
N VAL A 62 19.81 -0.76 -14.40
CA VAL A 62 21.01 0.07 -14.52
C VAL A 62 22.26 -0.76 -14.84
N LEU A 63 22.37 -1.98 -14.28
CA LEU A 63 23.47 -2.89 -14.60
C LEU A 63 23.42 -3.34 -16.06
N ASP A 64 22.24 -3.70 -16.56
CA ASP A 64 22.04 -4.08 -17.95
C ASP A 64 22.32 -2.91 -18.91
N ALA A 65 21.79 -1.72 -18.60
CA ALA A 65 22.07 -0.51 -19.38
C ALA A 65 23.57 -0.14 -19.39
N ALA A 66 24.35 -0.53 -18.39
CA ALA A 66 25.79 -0.29 -18.39
C ALA A 66 26.53 -1.13 -19.44
N VAL A 67 26.01 -2.30 -19.84
CA VAL A 67 26.59 -3.16 -20.89
C VAL A 67 26.65 -2.45 -22.24
N LEU A 68 25.70 -1.54 -22.50
CA LEU A 68 25.69 -0.69 -23.71
C LEU A 68 27.00 0.09 -23.91
N ARG A 69 27.72 0.40 -22.84
CA ARG A 69 28.96 1.17 -22.88
C ARG A 69 30.21 0.32 -23.08
N VAL A 70 30.09 -1.01 -23.01
CA VAL A 70 31.25 -1.93 -23.02
C VAL A 70 31.47 -2.55 -24.40
N SER A 71 30.46 -3.24 -24.96
CA SER A 71 30.56 -3.75 -26.33
C SER A 71 29.21 -3.92 -27.03
N PRO A 72 29.08 -3.48 -28.29
CA PRO A 72 27.86 -3.70 -29.08
C PRO A 72 27.54 -5.18 -29.30
N GLN A 73 28.57 -6.05 -29.41
CA GLN A 73 28.36 -7.49 -29.58
C GLN A 73 27.75 -8.13 -28.33
N ALA A 74 28.19 -7.76 -27.12
CA ALA A 74 27.59 -8.29 -25.88
C ALA A 74 26.14 -7.81 -25.72
N TYR A 75 25.85 -6.57 -26.11
CA TYR A 75 24.48 -6.05 -26.09
C TYR A 75 23.53 -6.84 -26.99
N ASN A 76 23.96 -7.17 -28.23
CA ASN A 76 23.12 -7.94 -29.15
C ASN A 76 22.78 -9.35 -28.62
N GLN A 77 23.71 -9.98 -27.89
CA GLN A 77 23.47 -11.29 -27.27
C GLN A 77 22.46 -11.19 -26.12
N VAL A 78 22.58 -10.16 -25.28
CA VAL A 78 21.64 -9.92 -24.17
C VAL A 78 20.25 -9.54 -24.70
N LEU A 79 20.19 -8.66 -25.70
CA LEU A 79 18.92 -8.24 -26.30
C LEU A 79 18.14 -9.41 -26.93
N ALA A 80 18.84 -10.38 -27.51
CA ALA A 80 18.20 -11.59 -28.04
C ALA A 80 17.49 -12.40 -26.94
N THR A 81 18.00 -12.40 -25.70
CA THR A 81 17.37 -13.08 -24.57
C THR A 81 16.11 -12.38 -24.05
N TYR A 82 15.94 -11.09 -24.30
CA TYR A 82 14.76 -10.32 -23.89
C TYR A 82 13.57 -10.44 -24.85
N LYS A 83 13.78 -10.89 -26.09
CA LYS A 83 12.71 -11.05 -27.09
C LYS A 83 11.97 -12.38 -26.93
N THR A 84 11.41 -12.61 -25.74
CA THR A 84 10.60 -13.81 -25.46
C THR A 84 9.21 -13.44 -24.95
N PRO A 85 8.17 -14.24 -25.23
CA PRO A 85 6.82 -13.98 -24.72
C PRO A 85 6.74 -13.87 -23.18
N ILE A 86 7.64 -14.57 -22.48
CA ILE A 86 7.76 -14.51 -21.02
C ILE A 86 8.20 -13.11 -20.59
N VAL A 87 9.19 -12.53 -21.26
CA VAL A 87 9.66 -11.18 -20.97
C VAL A 87 8.57 -10.15 -21.30
N SER A 88 7.81 -10.32 -22.38
CA SER A 88 6.65 -9.45 -22.65
C SER A 88 5.59 -9.49 -21.53
N LEU A 89 5.39 -10.64 -20.89
CA LEU A 89 4.51 -10.73 -19.71
C LEU A 89 5.12 -10.00 -18.49
N MET A 90 6.44 -10.11 -18.29
CA MET A 90 7.15 -9.40 -17.23
C MET A 90 7.12 -7.87 -17.45
N GLU A 91 7.29 -7.41 -18.69
CA GLU A 91 7.14 -6.01 -19.09
C GLU A 91 5.73 -5.50 -18.80
N TYR A 92 4.70 -6.27 -19.15
CA TYR A 92 3.32 -5.93 -18.81
C TYR A 92 3.09 -5.82 -17.29
N GLY A 93 3.64 -6.77 -16.52
CA GLY A 93 3.61 -6.71 -15.05
C GLY A 93 4.32 -5.48 -14.50
N LEU A 94 5.47 -5.10 -15.07
CA LEU A 94 6.21 -3.90 -14.69
C LEU A 94 5.45 -2.61 -15.00
N VAL A 95 4.80 -2.52 -16.17
CA VAL A 95 3.91 -1.41 -16.52
C VAL A 95 2.82 -1.26 -15.46
N GLY A 96 2.18 -2.36 -15.08
CA GLY A 96 1.20 -2.37 -13.99
C GLY A 96 1.78 -1.89 -12.66
N ALA A 97 2.96 -2.38 -12.27
CA ALA A 97 3.61 -1.98 -11.01
C ALA A 97 3.92 -0.48 -10.98
N VAL A 98 4.55 0.06 -12.03
CA VAL A 98 4.92 1.49 -12.12
C VAL A 98 3.68 2.37 -12.12
N LEU A 99 2.69 2.04 -12.94
CA LEU A 99 1.47 2.82 -13.08
C LEU A 99 0.68 2.86 -11.76
N PHE A 100 0.49 1.72 -11.11
CA PHE A 100 -0.17 1.67 -9.81
C PHE A 100 0.61 2.44 -8.74
N HIS A 101 1.93 2.27 -8.69
CA HIS A 101 2.78 2.93 -7.71
C HIS A 101 2.71 4.45 -7.83
N ALA A 102 2.81 4.98 -9.05
CA ALA A 102 2.72 6.41 -9.34
C ALA A 102 1.33 6.98 -8.97
N LEU A 103 0.25 6.36 -9.48
CA LEU A 103 -1.11 6.85 -9.25
C LEU A 103 -1.50 6.79 -7.77
N ASN A 104 -1.20 5.68 -7.08
CA ASN A 104 -1.50 5.57 -5.66
C ASN A 104 -0.58 6.45 -4.81
N GLY A 105 0.67 6.71 -5.24
CA GLY A 105 1.54 7.70 -4.62
C GLY A 105 0.95 9.12 -4.66
N ILE A 106 0.42 9.54 -5.82
CA ILE A 106 -0.31 10.81 -5.95
C ILE A 106 -1.51 10.86 -5.00
N ARG A 107 -2.29 9.78 -4.90
CA ARG A 107 -3.40 9.70 -3.94
C ARG A 107 -2.92 9.90 -2.49
N ILE A 108 -1.82 9.28 -2.09
CA ILE A 108 -1.26 9.43 -0.74
C ILE A 108 -0.85 10.88 -0.50
N ILE A 109 -0.12 11.49 -1.43
CA ILE A 109 0.27 12.90 -1.37
C ILE A 109 -0.97 13.80 -1.23
N LEU A 110 -2.01 13.57 -2.04
CA LEU A 110 -3.25 14.36 -1.93
C LEU A 110 -3.92 14.19 -0.58
N ILE A 111 -3.94 12.98 0.00
CA ILE A 111 -4.53 12.74 1.32
C ILE A 111 -3.74 13.45 2.41
N ASP A 112 -2.41 13.46 2.32
CA ASP A 112 -1.54 14.02 3.35
C ASP A 112 -1.48 15.56 3.31
N PHE A 113 -1.57 16.16 2.12
CA PHE A 113 -1.39 17.61 1.94
C PHE A 113 -2.70 18.39 1.72
N TRP A 114 -3.84 17.72 1.47
CA TRP A 114 -5.14 18.38 1.32
C TRP A 114 -6.01 18.19 2.56
N SER A 115 -6.50 19.29 3.15
CA SER A 115 -7.36 19.27 4.35
C SER A 115 -8.63 18.42 4.20
N GLU A 116 -9.19 18.35 2.99
CA GLU A 116 -10.38 17.54 2.67
C GLU A 116 -10.01 16.15 2.12
N GLY A 117 -8.72 15.82 2.04
CA GLY A 117 -8.20 14.58 1.48
C GLY A 117 -8.78 13.32 2.12
N PRO A 118 -8.74 13.18 3.47
CA PRO A 118 -9.31 12.01 4.16
C PRO A 118 -10.82 11.83 3.95
N ARG A 119 -11.57 12.91 3.68
CA ARG A 119 -13.02 12.84 3.41
C ARG A 119 -13.31 12.23 2.04
N HIS A 120 -12.43 12.43 1.06
CA HIS A 120 -12.60 11.97 -0.32
C HIS A 120 -11.80 10.68 -0.63
N GLN A 121 -11.20 10.05 0.37
CA GLN A 121 -10.31 8.89 0.21
C GLN A 121 -10.88 7.74 -0.65
N ARG A 122 -12.19 7.46 -0.55
CA ARG A 122 -12.88 6.42 -1.32
C ARG A 122 -13.06 6.83 -2.78
N THR A 123 -13.45 8.07 -3.03
CA THR A 123 -13.58 8.63 -4.38
C THR A 123 -12.21 8.65 -5.07
N MET A 124 -11.16 9.09 -4.39
CA MET A 124 -9.79 9.06 -4.91
C MET A 124 -9.34 7.63 -5.27
N LEU A 125 -9.71 6.63 -4.47
CA LEU A 125 -9.38 5.23 -4.77
C LEU A 125 -10.05 4.76 -6.07
N TRP A 126 -11.31 5.12 -6.30
CA TRP A 126 -12.00 4.81 -7.55
C TRP A 126 -11.42 5.56 -8.75
N VAL A 127 -11.06 6.83 -8.58
CA VAL A 127 -10.36 7.61 -9.61
C VAL A 127 -9.04 6.95 -9.98
N VAL A 128 -8.24 6.56 -8.98
CA VAL A 128 -6.99 5.80 -9.21
C VAL A 128 -7.26 4.48 -9.93
N ALA A 129 -8.30 3.73 -9.53
CA ALA A 129 -8.63 2.46 -10.16
C ALA A 129 -8.98 2.63 -11.66
N VAL A 130 -9.79 3.64 -12.01
CA VAL A 130 -10.14 3.93 -13.41
C VAL A 130 -8.92 4.42 -14.19
N ALA A 131 -8.16 5.37 -13.62
CA ALA A 131 -6.95 5.90 -14.23
C ALA A 131 -5.86 4.83 -14.42
N PHE A 132 -5.86 3.79 -13.58
CA PHE A 132 -5.00 2.62 -13.71
C PHE A 132 -5.49 1.67 -14.81
N LEU A 133 -6.78 1.32 -14.81
CA LEU A 133 -7.33 0.31 -15.71
C LEU A 133 -7.28 0.74 -17.18
N ILE A 134 -7.53 2.01 -17.50
CA ILE A 134 -7.56 2.49 -18.89
C ILE A 134 -6.22 2.21 -19.62
N PRO A 135 -5.09 2.79 -19.19
CA PRO A 135 -3.80 2.54 -19.85
C PRO A 135 -3.32 1.09 -19.69
N LEU A 136 -3.65 0.40 -18.60
CA LEU A 136 -3.28 -1.00 -18.42
C LEU A 136 -3.95 -1.90 -19.47
N VAL A 137 -5.26 -1.72 -19.70
CA VAL A 137 -5.99 -2.48 -20.73
C VAL A 137 -5.44 -2.16 -22.12
N MET A 138 -5.16 -0.88 -22.41
CA MET A 138 -4.55 -0.49 -23.68
C MET A 138 -3.20 -1.18 -23.90
N ALA A 139 -2.33 -1.18 -22.89
CA ALA A 139 -1.05 -1.87 -22.95
C ALA A 139 -1.22 -3.39 -23.15
N GLY A 140 -2.19 -4.00 -22.45
CA GLY A 140 -2.48 -5.43 -22.57
C GLY A 140 -2.95 -5.83 -23.97
N VAL A 141 -3.78 -5.01 -24.61
CA VAL A 141 -4.23 -5.23 -25.99
C VAL A 141 -3.04 -5.14 -26.95
N VAL A 142 -2.21 -4.10 -26.84
CA VAL A 142 -1.04 -3.91 -27.72
C VAL A 142 -0.05 -5.06 -27.59
N ILE A 143 0.27 -5.47 -26.36
CA ILE A 143 1.18 -6.59 -26.10
C ILE A 143 0.56 -7.91 -26.59
N GLY A 144 -0.74 -8.11 -26.38
CA GLY A 144 -1.45 -9.30 -26.86
C GLY A 144 -1.40 -9.44 -28.38
N ILE A 145 -1.60 -8.34 -29.12
CA ILE A 145 -1.44 -8.33 -30.58
C ILE A 145 0.00 -8.71 -30.94
N HIS A 146 1.00 -8.06 -30.34
CA HIS A 146 2.41 -8.30 -30.65
C HIS A 146 2.82 -9.76 -30.39
N VAL A 147 2.40 -10.34 -29.26
CA VAL A 147 2.68 -11.75 -28.93
C VAL A 147 1.97 -12.70 -29.90
N SER A 148 0.73 -12.38 -30.32
CA SER A 148 -0.01 -13.21 -31.27
C SER A 148 0.62 -13.26 -32.66
N GLU A 149 1.32 -12.20 -33.06
CA GLU A 149 2.09 -12.14 -34.31
C GLU A 149 3.34 -13.03 -34.25
N HIS A 150 4.00 -13.15 -33.08
CA HIS A 150 5.16 -14.05 -32.90
C HIS A 150 4.80 -15.54 -32.88
N LEU A 151 3.54 -15.87 -32.63
CA LEU A 151 3.06 -17.27 -32.52
C LEU A 151 2.50 -17.83 -33.84
N ARG A 152 2.42 -17.03 -34.90
CA ARG A 152 1.93 -17.43 -36.22
C ARG A 152 3.09 -17.59 -37.19
#